data_AF-A0A6B3EXB3-F1
#
_entry.id   AF-A0A6B3EXB3-F1
#
_cell.length_a   1.000
_cell.length_b   1.000
_cell.length_c   1.000
_cell.angle_alpha   90.00
_cell.angle_beta   90.00
_cell.angle_gamma   90.00
#
_symmetry.space_group_name_H-M   'P 1'
#
loop_
_entity.id
_entity.type
_entity.pdbx_description
1 polymer ?
#
loop_
_entity_poly.entity_id
_entity_poly.type
_entity_poly.pdbx_seq_one_letter_code
_entity_poly.pdbx_strand_id
1 'polypeptide(L)'
;RVSKQVGFPVVSVSQSMRLIALYVDGQRRVMEDSAAILSRANQALATLERYKLRLDEVAGTLSALEIEDLVTVRDVCAVAQRLEMVRRIATEIAEYVLELGTDGRLLALQLDELIAGVEPERELVARDYVPEPTARRARTVEEALTELNALTHTELLELPVVARALGYTGSPETLDSAVSPRGYRLLAKVPRLPGAIIDRLVEHFGGLQ
;
A
#
# COMPACT_ATOMS: atom_id res chain seq x y z
N ARG A 1 -25.33 15.24 -25.51
CA ARG A 1 -26.47 16.19 -25.63
C ARG A 1 -27.71 15.62 -24.97
N VAL A 2 -28.18 14.43 -25.36
CA VAL A 2 -29.35 13.77 -24.78
C VAL A 2 -29.22 13.61 -23.26
N SER A 3 -28.11 13.04 -22.75
CA SER A 3 -27.92 12.88 -21.29
C SER A 3 -28.05 14.20 -20.50
N LYS A 4 -27.46 15.30 -21.01
CA LYS A 4 -27.59 16.64 -20.41
C LYS A 4 -29.02 17.19 -20.44
N GLN A 5 -29.83 16.82 -21.44
CA GLN A 5 -31.20 17.29 -21.59
C GLN A 5 -32.19 16.49 -20.74
N VAL A 6 -31.97 15.18 -20.59
CA VAL A 6 -32.90 14.31 -19.87
C VAL A 6 -32.49 14.05 -18.41
N GLY A 7 -31.25 14.36 -18.03
CA GLY A 7 -30.74 14.11 -16.67
C GLY A 7 -30.52 12.62 -16.35
N PHE A 8 -30.59 11.74 -17.35
CA PHE A 8 -30.38 10.30 -17.20
C PHE A 8 -29.11 9.84 -17.93
N PRO A 9 -28.48 8.73 -17.46
CA PRO A 9 -27.44 8.03 -18.21
C PRO A 9 -27.89 7.62 -19.62
N VAL A 10 -27.04 7.83 -20.62
CA VAL A 10 -27.31 7.42 -22.02
C VAL A 10 -26.18 6.54 -22.53
N VAL A 11 -26.54 5.39 -23.10
CA VAL A 11 -25.59 4.48 -23.76
C VAL A 11 -25.71 4.61 -25.28
N SER A 12 -24.58 4.71 -25.97
CA SER A 12 -24.51 4.66 -27.44
C SER A 12 -23.65 3.48 -27.88
N VAL A 13 -24.11 2.73 -28.88
CA VAL A 13 -23.38 1.60 -29.47
C VAL A 13 -23.11 1.90 -30.95
N SER A 14 -21.83 1.92 -31.34
CA SER A 14 -21.41 2.07 -32.73
C SER A 14 -21.01 0.72 -33.30
N GLN A 15 -21.80 0.20 -34.25
CA GLN A 15 -21.52 -1.09 -34.89
C GLN A 15 -20.24 -1.04 -35.75
N SER A 16 -20.03 0.03 -36.51
CA SER A 16 -18.87 0.16 -37.41
C SER A 16 -17.55 0.28 -36.67
N MET A 17 -17.55 0.95 -35.52
CA MET A 17 -16.35 1.14 -34.69
C MET A 17 -16.22 0.10 -33.56
N ARG A 18 -17.22 -0.78 -33.40
CA ARG A 18 -17.35 -1.73 -32.27
C ARG A 18 -17.13 -1.07 -30.91
N LEU A 19 -17.75 0.10 -30.70
CA LEU A 19 -17.50 0.93 -29.52
C LEU A 19 -18.80 1.20 -28.76
N ILE A 20 -18.76 1.02 -27.45
CA ILE A 20 -19.83 1.41 -26.53
C ILE A 20 -19.37 2.66 -25.78
N ALA A 21 -20.23 3.68 -25.71
CA ALA A 21 -19.95 4.88 -24.93
C ALA A 21 -21.11 5.19 -23.99
N LEU A 22 -20.78 5.49 -22.74
CA LEU A 22 -21.68 5.90 -21.69
C LEU A 22 -21.57 7.41 -21.49
N TYR A 23 -22.72 8.08 -21.38
CA TYR A 23 -22.82 9.50 -21.11
C TYR A 23 -23.59 9.74 -19.81
N VAL A 24 -22.92 10.28 -18.79
CA VAL A 24 -23.49 10.58 -17.46
C VAL A 24 -23.05 11.98 -17.06
N ASP A 25 -23.97 12.83 -16.61
CA ASP A 25 -23.70 14.21 -16.15
C ASP A 25 -22.84 15.05 -17.10
N GLY A 26 -23.02 14.81 -18.41
CA GLY A 26 -22.27 15.51 -19.44
C GLY A 26 -20.84 14.99 -19.66
N GLN A 27 -20.38 14.02 -18.89
CA GLN A 27 -19.15 13.27 -19.16
C GLN A 27 -19.40 12.15 -20.15
N ARG A 28 -18.39 11.82 -20.96
CA ARG A 28 -18.40 10.71 -21.91
C ARG A 28 -17.31 9.73 -21.50
N ARG A 29 -17.70 8.48 -21.21
CA ARG A 29 -16.78 7.36 -21.00
C ARG A 29 -16.94 6.36 -22.14
N VAL A 30 -15.85 6.06 -22.82
CA VAL A 30 -15.80 4.94 -23.78
C VAL A 30 -15.54 3.67 -22.98
N MET A 31 -16.33 2.63 -23.22
CA MET A 31 -16.04 1.30 -22.69
C MET A 31 -15.01 0.64 -23.59
N GLU A 32 -13.90 0.23 -22.99
CA GLU A 32 -12.88 -0.54 -23.67
C GLU A 32 -13.30 -2.01 -23.81
N ASP A 33 -12.70 -2.70 -24.77
CA ASP A 33 -12.91 -4.14 -24.95
C ASP A 33 -12.30 -4.93 -23.78
N SER A 34 -13.02 -5.93 -23.26
CA SER A 34 -12.55 -6.75 -22.13
C SER A 34 -11.16 -7.33 -22.35
N ALA A 35 -10.80 -7.73 -23.59
CA ALA A 35 -9.48 -8.29 -23.87
C ALA A 35 -8.35 -7.25 -23.73
N ALA A 36 -8.63 -5.98 -24.08
CA ALA A 36 -7.68 -4.89 -23.91
C ALA A 36 -7.45 -4.55 -22.43
N ILE A 37 -8.53 -4.48 -21.65
CA ILE A 37 -8.46 -4.25 -20.20
C ILE A 37 -7.69 -5.40 -19.53
N LEU A 38 -8.05 -6.65 -19.84
CA LEU A 38 -7.41 -7.85 -19.29
C LEU A 38 -5.92 -7.91 -19.62
N SER A 39 -5.51 -7.52 -20.83
CA SER A 39 -4.10 -7.47 -21.22
C SER A 39 -3.29 -6.48 -20.36
N ARG A 40 -3.81 -5.27 -20.12
CA ARG A 40 -3.17 -4.28 -19.24
C ARG A 40 -3.14 -4.76 -17.79
N ALA A 41 -4.24 -5.34 -17.32
CA ALA A 41 -4.34 -5.85 -15.96
C ALA A 41 -3.32 -6.97 -15.69
N ASN A 42 -3.12 -7.90 -16.63
CA ASN A 42 -2.09 -8.93 -16.51
C ASN A 42 -0.66 -8.36 -16.48
N GLN A 43 -0.39 -7.27 -17.22
CA GLN A 43 0.90 -6.58 -17.16
C GLN A 43 1.13 -5.90 -15.80
N ALA A 44 0.08 -5.28 -15.26
CA ALA A 44 0.12 -4.69 -13.92
C ALA A 44 0.29 -5.77 -12.84
N LEU A 45 -0.42 -6.90 -12.95
CA LEU A 45 -0.31 -8.05 -12.03
C LEU A 45 1.11 -8.62 -12.02
N ALA A 46 1.72 -8.85 -13.18
CA ALA A 46 3.10 -9.31 -13.26
C ALA A 46 4.09 -8.31 -12.62
N THR A 47 3.76 -7.01 -12.64
CA THR A 47 4.55 -5.97 -11.96
C THR A 47 4.34 -6.02 -10.44
N LEU A 48 3.09 -6.23 -9.99
CA LEU A 48 2.76 -6.43 -8.59
C LEU A 48 3.51 -7.63 -8.00
N GLU A 49 3.56 -8.75 -8.70
CA GLU A 49 4.31 -9.95 -8.29
C GLU A 49 5.79 -9.64 -8.03
N ARG A 50 6.45 -8.93 -8.96
CA ARG A 50 7.85 -8.52 -8.78
C ARG A 50 8.04 -7.60 -7.58
N TYR A 51 7.08 -6.71 -7.34
CA TYR A 51 7.14 -5.77 -6.23
C TYR A 51 6.89 -6.48 -4.89
N LYS A 52 5.98 -7.46 -4.87
CA LYS A 52 5.70 -8.30 -3.72
C LYS A 52 6.91 -9.15 -3.34
N LEU A 53 7.58 -9.78 -4.31
CA LEU A 53 8.83 -10.50 -4.07
C LEU A 53 9.89 -9.58 -3.44
N ARG A 54 10.05 -8.37 -3.98
CA ARG A 54 11.00 -7.40 -3.42
C ARG A 54 10.61 -6.93 -2.03
N LEU A 55 9.31 -6.75 -1.75
CA LEU A 55 8.78 -6.46 -0.42
C LEU A 55 9.16 -7.57 0.57
N ASP A 56 8.96 -8.83 0.18
CA ASP A 56 9.26 -9.98 1.04
C ASP A 56 10.77 -10.07 1.38
N GLU A 57 11.63 -9.78 0.40
CA GLU A 57 13.08 -9.70 0.62
C GLU A 57 13.46 -8.63 1.65
N VAL A 58 12.94 -7.40 1.49
CA VAL A 58 13.29 -6.29 2.40
C VAL A 58 12.65 -6.46 3.78
N ALA A 59 11.45 -7.01 3.87
CA ALA A 59 10.79 -7.32 5.14
C ALA A 59 11.50 -8.46 5.89
N GLY A 60 12.00 -9.46 5.16
CA GLY A 60 12.85 -10.51 5.69
C GLY A 60 14.16 -9.96 6.25
N THR A 61 14.81 -9.07 5.50
CA THR A 61 16.04 -8.39 5.93
C THR A 61 15.81 -7.56 7.19
N LEU A 62 14.74 -6.76 7.21
CA LEU A 62 14.39 -5.96 8.37
C LEU A 62 14.09 -6.85 9.59
N SER A 63 13.44 -8.00 9.41
CA SER A 63 13.20 -8.95 10.51
C SER A 63 14.50 -9.52 11.10
N ALA A 64 15.53 -9.76 10.28
CA ALA A 64 16.83 -10.19 10.78
C ALA A 64 17.52 -9.09 11.57
N LEU A 65 17.52 -7.85 11.04
CA LEU A 65 18.08 -6.68 11.73
C LEU A 65 17.36 -6.38 13.05
N GLU A 66 16.05 -6.61 13.13
CA GLU A 66 15.28 -6.47 14.37
C GLU A 66 15.74 -7.41 15.48
N ILE A 67 16.04 -8.66 15.12
CA ILE A 67 16.52 -9.66 16.07
C ILE A 67 17.94 -9.32 16.55
N GLU A 68 18.77 -8.78 15.65
CA GLU A 68 20.14 -8.38 15.95
C GLU A 68 20.27 -6.99 16.60
N ASP A 69 19.17 -6.24 16.75
CA ASP A 69 19.12 -4.84 17.21
C ASP A 69 20.01 -3.89 16.38
N LEU A 70 20.00 -4.09 15.06
CA LEU A 70 20.82 -3.33 14.09
C LEU A 70 19.96 -2.53 13.09
N VAL A 71 18.69 -2.29 13.41
CA VAL A 71 17.79 -1.59 12.50
C VAL A 71 18.14 -0.12 12.39
N THR A 72 18.15 0.40 11.16
CA THR A 72 18.23 1.83 10.88
C THR A 72 16.91 2.37 10.33
N VAL A 73 16.71 3.69 10.41
CA VAL A 73 15.55 4.35 9.79
C VAL A 73 15.46 4.05 8.29
N ARG A 74 16.61 3.90 7.61
CA ARG A 74 16.68 3.52 6.20
C ARG A 74 16.02 2.18 5.92
N ASP A 75 16.26 1.18 6.76
CA ASP A 75 15.70 -0.17 6.59
C ASP A 75 14.17 -0.14 6.74
N VAL A 76 13.68 0.60 7.73
CA VAL A 76 12.25 0.83 7.95
C VAL A 76 11.62 1.55 6.75
N CYS A 77 12.26 2.62 6.26
CA CYS A 77 11.77 3.38 5.11
C CYS A 77 11.76 2.54 3.84
N ALA A 78 12.71 1.64 3.64
CA ALA A 78 12.74 0.74 2.50
C ALA A 78 11.54 -0.22 2.51
N VAL A 79 11.18 -0.77 3.67
CA VAL A 79 9.99 -1.63 3.81
C VAL A 79 8.70 -0.82 3.60
N ALA A 80 8.57 0.34 4.27
CA ALA A 80 7.41 1.22 4.10
C ALA A 80 7.20 1.68 2.64
N GLN A 81 8.30 2.04 1.95
CA GLN A 81 8.29 2.36 0.53
C GLN A 81 7.72 1.22 -0.31
N ARG A 82 8.20 -0.01 -0.08
CA ARG A 82 7.76 -1.18 -0.86
C ARG A 82 6.30 -1.56 -0.59
N LEU A 83 5.84 -1.43 0.64
CA LEU A 83 4.43 -1.60 1.00
C LEU A 83 3.54 -0.62 0.22
N GLU A 84 3.89 0.67 0.22
CA GLU A 84 3.13 1.68 -0.53
C GLU A 84 3.13 1.43 -2.04
N MET A 85 4.26 0.99 -2.60
CA MET A 85 4.35 0.64 -4.02
C MET A 85 3.43 -0.55 -4.38
N VAL A 86 3.44 -1.62 -3.58
CA VAL A 86 2.56 -2.79 -3.76
C VAL A 86 1.10 -2.36 -3.68
N ARG A 87 0.72 -1.57 -2.67
CA ARG A 87 -0.67 -1.16 -2.46
C ARG A 87 -1.21 -0.27 -3.58
N ARG A 88 -0.38 0.61 -4.15
CA ARG A 88 -0.77 1.48 -5.27
C ARG A 88 -1.04 0.69 -6.55
N ILE A 89 -0.16 -0.24 -6.90
CA ILE A 89 -0.38 -1.11 -8.07
C ILE A 89 -1.61 -1.99 -7.85
N ALA A 90 -1.81 -2.53 -6.64
CA ALA A 90 -2.99 -3.29 -6.31
C ALA A 90 -4.29 -2.49 -6.49
N THR A 91 -4.28 -1.20 -6.10
CA THR A 91 -5.43 -0.30 -6.29
C THR A 91 -5.72 -0.10 -7.78
N GLU A 92 -4.69 0.08 -8.60
CA GLU A 92 -4.86 0.19 -10.06
C GLU A 92 -5.43 -1.11 -10.67
N ILE A 93 -4.96 -2.28 -10.22
CA ILE A 93 -5.48 -3.57 -10.68
C ILE A 93 -6.95 -3.75 -10.25
N ALA A 94 -7.31 -3.31 -9.04
CA ALA A 94 -8.69 -3.35 -8.57
C ALA A 94 -9.63 -2.52 -9.48
N GLU A 95 -9.17 -1.40 -10.02
CA GLU A 95 -9.93 -0.64 -11.02
C GLU A 95 -10.17 -1.46 -12.30
N TYR A 96 -9.15 -2.17 -12.81
CA TYR A 96 -9.33 -3.07 -13.95
C TYR A 96 -10.30 -4.22 -13.65
N VAL A 97 -10.27 -4.80 -12.44
CA VAL A 97 -11.22 -5.83 -12.01
C VAL A 97 -12.65 -5.30 -12.02
N LEU A 98 -12.86 -4.07 -11.52
CA LEU A 98 -14.17 -3.42 -11.52
C LEU A 98 -14.68 -3.18 -12.95
N GLU A 99 -13.80 -2.74 -13.86
CA GLU A 99 -14.18 -2.52 -15.28
C GLU A 99 -14.48 -3.83 -16.02
N LEU A 100 -13.77 -4.93 -15.71
CA LEU A 100 -13.98 -6.26 -16.30
C LEU A 100 -15.25 -6.95 -15.78
N GLY A 101 -15.72 -6.61 -14.59
CA GLY A 101 -16.87 -7.26 -13.96
C GLY A 101 -16.67 -8.77 -13.83
N THR A 102 -17.54 -9.56 -14.47
CA THR A 102 -17.48 -11.03 -14.41
C THR A 102 -16.22 -11.61 -15.06
N ASP A 103 -15.70 -10.95 -16.09
CA ASP A 103 -14.50 -11.39 -16.80
C ASP A 103 -13.23 -11.25 -15.92
N GLY A 104 -13.30 -10.42 -14.88
CA GLY A 104 -12.22 -10.14 -13.95
C GLY A 104 -12.10 -11.13 -12.79
N ARG A 105 -12.98 -12.15 -12.69
CA ARG A 105 -13.04 -13.03 -11.51
C ARG A 105 -11.70 -13.71 -11.17
N LEU A 106 -10.98 -14.23 -12.17
CA LEU A 106 -9.69 -14.89 -11.92
C LEU A 106 -8.61 -13.89 -11.52
N LEU A 107 -8.59 -12.72 -12.17
CA LEU A 107 -7.68 -11.63 -11.84
C LEU A 107 -7.89 -11.14 -10.39
N ALA A 108 -9.16 -11.04 -9.95
CA ALA A 108 -9.49 -10.67 -8.58
C ALA A 108 -8.92 -11.66 -7.55
N LEU A 109 -9.08 -12.97 -7.79
CA LEU A 109 -8.54 -14.00 -6.89
C LEU A 109 -7.00 -13.94 -6.80
N GLN A 110 -6.33 -13.70 -7.94
CA GLN A 110 -4.87 -13.54 -7.95
C GLN A 110 -4.42 -12.27 -7.23
N LEU A 111 -5.14 -11.17 -7.41
CA LEU A 111 -4.87 -9.92 -6.70
C LEU A 111 -5.00 -10.12 -5.20
N ASP A 112 -6.11 -10.71 -4.74
CA ASP A 112 -6.39 -10.98 -3.32
C ASP A 112 -5.29 -11.83 -2.67
N GLU A 113 -4.81 -12.85 -3.37
CA GLU A 113 -3.70 -13.69 -2.91
C GLU A 113 -2.40 -12.90 -2.76
N LEU A 114 -2.06 -12.05 -3.73
CA LEU A 114 -0.81 -11.26 -3.70
C LEU A 114 -0.79 -10.18 -2.62
N ILE A 115 -1.95 -9.57 -2.33
CA ILE A 115 -2.06 -8.49 -1.34
C ILE A 115 -2.36 -9.00 0.08
N ALA A 116 -2.56 -10.31 0.23
CA ALA A 116 -2.81 -10.92 1.53
C ALA A 116 -1.68 -10.56 2.51
N GLY A 117 -2.05 -9.98 3.66
CA GLY A 117 -1.12 -9.57 4.70
C GLY A 117 -0.38 -8.24 4.48
N VAL A 118 -0.53 -7.58 3.32
CA VAL A 118 0.14 -6.31 3.03
C VAL A 118 -0.34 -5.18 3.96
N GLU A 119 -1.65 -4.99 4.10
CA GLU A 119 -2.18 -3.95 5.00
C GLU A 119 -1.84 -4.20 6.48
N PRO A 120 -2.02 -5.42 7.03
CA PRO A 120 -1.58 -5.72 8.38
C PRO A 120 -0.09 -5.45 8.61
N GLU A 121 0.79 -5.90 7.70
CA GLU A 121 2.23 -5.67 7.79
C GLU A 121 2.55 -4.17 7.81
N ARG A 122 1.87 -3.39 6.94
CA ARG A 122 2.00 -1.94 6.87
C ARG A 122 1.65 -1.25 8.18
N GLU A 123 0.55 -1.67 8.81
CA GLU A 123 0.17 -1.13 10.11
C GLU A 123 1.19 -1.50 11.19
N LEU A 124 1.66 -2.76 11.21
CA LEU A 124 2.65 -3.23 12.19
C LEU A 124 3.99 -2.48 12.07
N VAL A 125 4.49 -2.25 10.85
CA VAL A 125 5.70 -1.44 10.62
C VAL A 125 5.50 -0.03 11.17
N ALA A 126 4.35 0.61 10.91
CA ALA A 126 4.10 1.95 11.43
C ALA A 126 3.98 1.95 12.97
N ARG A 127 3.32 0.95 13.57
CA ARG A 127 3.22 0.82 15.04
C ARG A 127 4.59 0.65 15.71
N ASP A 128 5.50 -0.10 15.09
CA ASP A 128 6.83 -0.34 15.63
C ASP A 128 7.77 0.85 15.50
N TYR A 129 7.64 1.65 14.44
CA TYR A 129 8.68 2.62 14.07
C TYR A 129 8.22 4.07 13.94
N VAL A 130 6.94 4.40 14.13
CA VAL A 130 6.55 5.81 14.26
C VAL A 130 7.15 6.34 15.57
N PRO A 131 7.96 7.43 15.53
CA PRO A 131 8.58 8.00 16.71
C PRO A 131 7.54 8.37 17.77
N GLU A 132 7.88 8.19 19.04
CA GLU A 132 6.96 8.56 20.12
C GLU A 132 6.60 10.06 20.07
N PRO A 133 5.34 10.40 20.38
CA PRO A 133 4.93 11.78 20.51
C PRO A 133 5.78 12.53 21.54
N THR A 134 6.52 13.54 21.07
CA THR A 134 7.21 14.50 21.96
C THR A 134 6.35 15.74 22.13
N ALA A 135 6.61 16.52 23.19
CA ALA A 135 5.93 17.81 23.43
C ALA A 135 6.07 18.82 22.25
N ARG A 136 7.01 18.59 21.32
CA ARG A 136 7.23 19.41 20.12
C ARG A 136 6.74 18.78 18.81
N ARG A 137 6.44 17.48 18.80
CA ARG A 137 6.04 16.73 17.60
C ARG A 137 5.32 15.46 18.04
N ALA A 138 3.99 15.48 17.96
CA ALA A 138 3.18 14.27 18.05
C ALA A 138 2.89 13.82 16.62
N ARG A 139 3.29 12.59 16.26
CA ARG A 139 2.78 11.92 15.07
C ARG A 139 2.17 10.61 15.51
N THR A 140 0.91 10.42 15.17
CA THR A 140 0.23 9.14 15.38
C THR A 140 0.52 8.18 14.23
N VAL A 141 0.30 6.89 14.47
CA VAL A 141 0.38 5.85 13.43
C VAL A 141 -0.58 6.18 12.27
N GLU A 142 -1.79 6.61 12.57
CA GLU A 142 -2.79 6.97 11.56
C GLU A 142 -2.35 8.15 10.70
N GLU A 143 -1.78 9.19 11.30
CA GLU A 143 -1.22 10.34 10.57
C GLU A 143 -0.05 9.91 9.67
N ALA A 144 0.85 9.06 10.16
CA ALA A 144 1.97 8.55 9.36
C ALA A 144 1.47 7.74 8.15
N LEU A 145 0.48 6.86 8.34
CA LEU A 145 -0.12 6.09 7.25
C LEU A 145 -0.85 7.00 6.25
N THR A 146 -1.50 8.07 6.73
CA THR A 146 -2.17 9.07 5.89
C THR A 146 -1.16 9.85 5.04
N GLU A 147 -0.04 10.28 5.63
CA GLU A 147 1.04 10.96 4.91
C GLU A 147 1.69 10.04 3.87
N LEU A 148 1.95 8.77 4.21
CA LEU A 148 2.46 7.78 3.26
C LEU A 148 1.50 7.55 2.09
N ASN A 149 0.19 7.52 2.36
CA ASN A 149 -0.84 7.44 1.32
C ASN A 149 -0.82 8.66 0.39
N ALA A 150 -0.57 9.85 0.94
CA ALA A 150 -0.61 11.11 0.20
C ALA A 150 0.59 11.33 -0.73
N LEU A 151 1.72 10.63 -0.50
CA LEU A 151 2.90 10.75 -1.35
C LEU A 151 2.57 10.46 -2.82
N THR A 152 3.20 11.17 -3.74
CA THR A 152 3.18 10.84 -5.17
C THR A 152 4.13 9.68 -5.47
N HIS A 153 4.02 9.08 -6.67
CA HIS A 153 4.94 8.02 -7.08
C HIS A 153 6.40 8.50 -7.09
N THR A 154 6.66 9.74 -7.53
CA THR A 154 8.00 10.33 -7.56
C THR A 154 8.54 10.59 -6.16
N GLU A 155 7.73 11.15 -5.27
CA GLU A 155 8.13 11.38 -3.88
C GLU A 155 8.42 10.07 -3.14
N LEU A 156 7.66 9.02 -3.43
CA LEU A 156 7.85 7.71 -2.84
C LEU A 156 9.23 7.12 -3.14
N LEU A 157 9.87 7.49 -4.26
CA LEU A 157 11.22 7.02 -4.62
C LEU A 157 12.31 7.59 -3.70
N GLU A 158 12.04 8.72 -3.06
CA GLU A 158 12.97 9.43 -2.21
C GLU A 158 12.81 8.99 -0.74
N LEU A 159 13.69 8.10 -0.26
CA LEU A 159 13.68 7.64 1.14
C LEU A 159 13.64 8.76 2.20
N PRO A 160 14.32 9.91 2.02
CA PRO A 160 14.14 11.07 2.90
C PRO A 160 12.68 11.54 3.05
N VAL A 161 11.89 11.45 1.98
CA VAL A 161 10.48 11.86 1.98
C VAL A 161 9.63 10.83 2.70
N VAL A 162 9.89 9.54 2.48
CA VAL A 162 9.25 8.44 3.21
C VAL A 162 9.52 8.53 4.72
N ALA A 163 10.76 8.82 5.11
CA ALA A 163 11.14 9.04 6.50
C ALA A 163 10.34 10.20 7.11
N ARG A 164 10.18 11.30 6.37
CA ARG A 164 9.36 12.44 6.82
C ARG A 164 7.89 12.08 6.98
N ALA A 165 7.33 11.25 6.11
CA ALA A 165 5.95 10.78 6.27
C ALA A 165 5.80 9.97 7.58
N LEU A 166 6.78 9.09 7.86
CA LEU A 166 6.80 8.27 9.08
C LEU A 166 7.01 9.03 10.40
N GLY A 167 7.45 10.29 10.38
CA GLY A 167 7.70 11.06 11.62
C GLY A 167 9.14 11.52 11.82
N TYR A 168 10.06 11.07 10.98
CA TYR A 168 11.47 11.43 11.05
C TYR A 168 11.75 12.79 10.39
N THR A 169 12.95 13.32 10.59
CA THR A 169 13.33 14.62 9.97
C THR A 169 13.58 14.50 8.46
N GLY A 170 13.96 13.30 7.99
CA GLY A 170 14.36 13.05 6.60
C GLY A 170 15.76 13.50 6.24
N SER A 171 16.62 13.86 7.20
CA SER A 171 18.03 14.13 6.89
C SER A 171 18.79 12.83 6.56
N PRO A 172 19.89 12.89 5.78
CA PRO A 172 20.75 11.73 5.55
C PRO A 172 21.23 11.09 6.86
N GLU A 173 21.64 11.91 7.83
CA GLU A 173 22.05 11.48 9.17
C GLU A 173 20.94 10.73 9.92
N THR A 174 19.68 11.13 9.72
CA THR A 174 18.55 10.44 10.34
C THR A 174 18.29 9.10 9.69
N LEU A 175 18.49 8.95 8.37
CA LEU A 175 18.35 7.66 7.70
C LEU A 175 19.33 6.62 8.24
N ASP A 176 20.54 7.04 8.60
CA ASP A 176 21.58 6.15 9.12
C ASP A 176 21.51 5.98 10.65
N SER A 177 20.54 6.63 11.31
CA SER A 177 20.34 6.49 12.76
C SER A 177 19.71 5.14 13.11
N ALA A 178 20.21 4.55 14.20
CA ALA A 178 19.68 3.31 14.75
C ALA A 178 18.31 3.56 15.40
N VAL A 179 17.41 2.60 15.22
CA VAL A 179 16.07 2.58 15.84
C VAL A 179 15.75 1.16 16.27
N SER A 180 14.96 0.99 17.32
CA SER A 180 14.53 -0.32 17.80
C SER A 180 13.02 -0.47 17.65
N PRO A 181 12.52 -1.66 17.24
CA PRO A 181 11.08 -1.91 17.16
C PRO A 181 10.45 -1.97 18.55
N ARG A 182 9.17 -1.60 18.63
CA ARG A 182 8.36 -1.84 19.83
C ARG A 182 8.02 -3.32 20.04
N GLY A 183 8.02 -4.12 18.97
CA GLY A 183 7.87 -5.57 18.97
C GLY A 183 6.54 -6.08 18.39
N TYR A 184 5.63 -5.21 17.96
CA TYR A 184 4.32 -5.59 17.43
C TYR A 184 4.44 -6.58 16.26
N ARG A 185 5.35 -6.31 15.31
CA ARG A 185 5.48 -7.12 14.12
C ARG A 185 5.99 -8.53 14.40
N LEU A 186 7.05 -8.68 15.19
CA LEU A 186 7.57 -10.01 15.52
C LEU A 186 6.59 -10.81 16.37
N LEU A 187 5.90 -10.16 17.31
CA LEU A 187 4.86 -10.81 18.12
C LEU A 187 3.66 -11.23 17.27
N ALA A 188 3.26 -10.46 16.26
CA ALA A 188 2.18 -10.82 15.35
C ALA A 188 2.50 -12.06 14.48
N LYS A 189 3.78 -12.37 14.27
CA LYS A 189 4.22 -13.61 13.60
C LYS A 189 4.10 -14.85 14.49
N VAL A 190 3.90 -14.69 15.80
CA VAL A 190 3.72 -15.82 16.73
C VAL A 190 2.30 -16.38 16.57
N PRO A 191 2.14 -17.66 16.19
CA PRO A 191 0.83 -18.23 15.96
C PRO A 191 -0.07 -18.16 17.21
N ARG A 192 -1.34 -17.79 17.00
CA ARG A 192 -2.42 -17.80 18.02
C ARG A 192 -2.23 -16.80 19.17
N LEU A 193 -1.40 -15.77 19.00
CA LEU A 193 -1.29 -14.69 19.97
C LEU A 193 -2.36 -13.61 19.68
N PRO A 194 -3.33 -13.37 20.58
CA PRO A 194 -4.34 -12.34 20.40
C PRO A 194 -3.75 -10.93 20.45
N GLY A 195 -4.26 -10.00 19.63
CA GLY A 195 -3.76 -8.61 19.57
C GLY A 195 -3.74 -7.91 20.93
N ALA A 196 -4.78 -8.07 21.75
CA ALA A 196 -4.81 -7.49 23.10
C ALA A 196 -3.71 -8.02 24.04
N ILE A 197 -3.17 -9.22 23.77
CA ILE A 197 -2.00 -9.74 24.51
C ILE A 197 -0.72 -9.10 23.97
N ILE A 198 -0.61 -8.92 22.65
CA ILE A 198 0.51 -8.21 22.02
C ILE A 198 0.62 -6.79 22.59
N ASP A 199 -0.49 -6.03 22.60
CA ASP A 199 -0.51 -4.66 23.13
C ASP A 199 0.00 -4.61 24.57
N ARG A 200 -0.47 -5.53 25.44
CA ARG A 200 -0.01 -5.62 26.84
C ARG A 200 1.46 -5.99 26.99
N LEU A 201 1.96 -6.89 26.14
CA LEU A 201 3.37 -7.27 26.17
C LEU A 201 4.23 -6.08 25.78
N VAL A 202 3.87 -5.37 24.71
CA VAL A 202 4.61 -4.18 24.27
C VAL A 202 4.54 -3.07 25.32
N GLU A 203 3.38 -2.80 25.92
CA GLU A 203 3.25 -1.83 27.01
C GLU A 203 4.08 -2.21 28.24
N HIS A 204 4.21 -3.50 28.55
CA HIS A 204 4.94 -3.96 29.73
C HIS A 204 6.46 -3.92 29.54
N PHE A 205 6.95 -4.33 28.37
CA PHE A 205 8.38 -4.44 28.09
C PHE A 205 8.96 -3.16 27.44
N GLY A 206 8.13 -2.31 26.84
CA GLY A 206 8.52 -1.02 26.25
C GLY A 206 9.31 -1.12 24.94
N GLY A 207 9.76 -2.32 24.57
CA GLY A 207 10.47 -2.62 23.34
C GLY A 207 10.59 -4.13 23.14
N LEU A 208 11.14 -4.53 22.00
CA LEU A 208 11.43 -5.94 21.71
C LEU A 208 12.57 -6.51 22.58
N GLN A 209 13.52 -5.67 23.01
CA GLN A 209 14.70 -6.05 23.78
C GLN A 209 14.46 -5.97 25.30
#